data_AF-A0A519R7P4-F1
#
_entry.id   AF-A0A519R7P4-F1
#
_cell.length_a   1.000
_cell.length_b   1.000
_cell.length_c   1.000
_cell.angle_alpha   90.00
_cell.angle_beta   90.00
_cell.angle_gamma   90.00
#
_symmetry.space_group_name_H-M   'P 1'
#
loop_
_entity.id
_entity.type
_entity.pdbx_description
1 polymer ?
#
loop_
_entity_poly.entity_id
_entity_poly.type
_entity_poly.pdbx_seq_one_letter_code
_entity_poly.pdbx_strand_id
1 'polypeptide(L)'
;SFYLQEGTILDDEAYQRGTSVYLVDRVVPMLPEVLSNFACSLRPNEEKYTFSAVFEINEKAQVINQWFGRTVIYSDQRFAYEEAQHIIESNTKNFKSNKEELLLDDTIKNNIKSSKTKGNVIPQEISITGSEYVVKDEIVEATLKLDELAKILRRKRMADGAISFDKVEVKFNLNEEAEPVGVFFKVSKDANHLIEEFMLLANRKVAEYIGKQKKTFVYRIHDEPDESKLMNLQTVISKFGYKINFKDKGEISKSLNNLLSEVQGKKEQNLVDTLTIRTMSKAKYSTENIGHYGLAFDYYSHFTSPIRRYPDVMVHRLLQFYLDGGKSVSQEDYEEKCVHSSTMEGLATNAERDSIKYMQVKYMQDHKDEEFLGVISGVTEWGIYVEIVSNKCEGMCRIREIKDDYYTFDEKQYALVGATTQNLLQLGDEVIVKVKNADLVKKQLDFHYIRKND
;
A
#
# COMPACT_ATOMS: atom_id res chain seq x y z
N SER A 1 -1.59 5.30 23.63
CA SER A 1 -2.31 4.91 24.87
C SER A 1 -2.05 5.85 26.05
N PHE A 2 -0.86 6.46 26.21
CA PHE A 2 -0.61 7.39 27.33
C PHE A 2 -1.57 8.61 27.37
N TYR A 3 -1.84 9.23 26.22
CA TYR A 3 -2.76 10.38 26.13
C TYR A 3 -4.24 9.99 25.95
N LEU A 4 -4.51 8.70 25.72
CA LEU A 4 -5.84 8.16 25.44
C LEU A 4 -6.14 7.10 26.50
N GLN A 5 -6.66 7.55 27.64
CA GLN A 5 -6.95 6.70 28.80
C GLN A 5 -8.32 6.02 28.64
N GLU A 6 -8.40 4.75 29.06
CA GLU A 6 -9.62 3.95 28.90
C GLU A 6 -10.78 4.53 29.73
N GLY A 7 -12.00 4.49 29.16
CA GLY A 7 -13.21 5.00 29.80
C GLY A 7 -13.35 6.52 29.82
N THR A 8 -12.53 7.24 29.05
CA THR A 8 -12.68 8.69 28.84
C THR A 8 -13.52 8.96 27.58
N ILE A 9 -14.14 10.14 27.51
CA ILE A 9 -14.88 10.59 26.31
C ILE A 9 -14.00 10.52 25.05
N LEU A 10 -12.71 10.81 25.20
CA LEU A 10 -11.75 10.73 24.10
C LEU A 10 -11.56 9.29 23.61
N ASP A 11 -11.54 8.32 24.52
CA ASP A 11 -11.44 6.90 24.19
C ASP A 11 -12.70 6.40 23.51
N ASP A 12 -13.87 6.77 24.03
CA ASP A 12 -15.16 6.43 23.42
C ASP A 12 -15.24 6.97 21.99
N GLU A 13 -14.86 8.23 21.76
CA GLU A 13 -14.83 8.81 20.42
C GLU A 13 -13.82 8.12 19.49
N ALA A 14 -12.62 7.82 20.00
CA ALA A 14 -11.61 7.10 19.22
C ALA A 14 -12.05 5.68 18.85
N TYR A 15 -12.74 4.99 19.78
CA TYR A 15 -13.35 3.68 19.53
C TYR A 15 -14.46 3.79 18.49
N GLN A 16 -15.40 4.73 18.66
CA GLN A 16 -16.50 4.96 17.72
C GLN A 16 -16.00 5.23 16.30
N ARG A 17 -14.95 6.05 16.14
CA ARG A 17 -14.31 6.29 14.82
C ARG A 17 -13.57 5.06 14.30
N GLY A 18 -12.85 4.34 15.17
CA GLY A 18 -12.08 3.13 14.87
C GLY A 18 -10.80 3.36 14.03
N THR A 19 -10.85 4.26 13.05
CA THR A 19 -9.71 4.63 12.20
C THR A 19 -9.86 6.07 11.68
N SER A 20 -8.75 6.68 11.27
CA SER A 20 -8.80 7.92 10.47
C SER A 20 -9.23 7.61 9.03
N VAL A 21 -9.90 8.55 8.38
CA VAL A 21 -10.35 8.45 6.98
C VAL A 21 -9.61 9.49 6.14
N TYR A 22 -8.95 9.04 5.07
CA TYR A 22 -8.12 9.88 4.19
C TYR A 22 -8.82 10.12 2.85
N LEU A 23 -9.68 11.14 2.80
CA LEU A 23 -10.31 11.60 1.57
C LEU A 23 -9.27 12.32 0.70
N VAL A 24 -9.59 12.56 -0.58
CA VAL A 24 -8.65 13.21 -1.50
C VAL A 24 -8.32 14.64 -1.06
N ASP A 25 -9.29 15.37 -0.53
CA ASP A 25 -9.17 16.79 -0.15
C ASP A 25 -8.93 17.03 1.35
N ARG A 26 -9.20 16.04 2.21
CA ARG A 26 -9.11 16.20 3.67
C ARG A 26 -8.92 14.89 4.41
N VAL A 27 -8.54 15.00 5.68
CA VAL A 27 -8.49 13.87 6.61
C VAL A 27 -9.55 14.06 7.69
N VAL A 28 -10.29 12.99 7.99
CA VAL A 28 -11.13 12.90 9.19
C VAL A 28 -10.34 12.09 10.22
N PRO A 29 -9.67 12.73 11.18
CA PRO A 29 -8.73 12.03 12.05
C PRO A 29 -9.48 11.24 13.14
N MET A 30 -8.92 10.11 13.56
CA MET A 30 -9.44 9.32 14.69
C MET A 30 -9.30 10.09 16.02
N LEU A 31 -8.21 10.85 16.16
CA LEU A 31 -7.92 11.66 17.33
C LEU A 31 -7.98 13.15 16.97
N PRO A 32 -8.37 14.03 17.91
CA PRO A 32 -8.31 15.48 17.71
C PRO A 32 -6.92 15.93 17.26
N GLU A 33 -6.87 16.96 16.42
CA GLU A 33 -5.62 17.46 15.81
C GLU A 33 -4.57 17.88 16.84
N VAL A 34 -4.99 18.43 17.99
CA VAL A 34 -4.08 18.76 19.10
C VAL A 34 -3.29 17.54 19.59
N LEU A 35 -3.86 16.34 19.49
CA LEU A 35 -3.16 15.10 19.81
C LEU A 35 -2.45 14.53 18.59
N SER A 36 -3.14 14.36 17.47
CA SER A 36 -2.58 13.67 16.30
C SER A 36 -1.45 14.44 15.61
N ASN A 37 -1.54 15.76 15.52
CA ASN A 37 -0.56 16.62 14.83
C ASN A 37 0.52 17.19 15.76
N PHE A 38 0.28 17.18 17.08
CA PHE A 38 1.20 17.76 18.05
C PHE A 38 1.62 16.75 19.14
N ALA A 39 0.78 16.49 20.15
CA ALA A 39 1.22 15.75 21.34
C ALA A 39 1.75 14.33 21.03
N CYS A 40 1.09 13.61 20.13
CA CYS A 40 1.48 12.26 19.71
C CYS A 40 2.39 12.25 18.47
N SER A 41 2.45 13.34 17.71
CA SER A 41 3.28 13.43 16.51
C SER A 41 4.77 13.46 16.89
N LEU A 42 5.57 12.61 16.25
CA LEU A 42 7.01 12.49 16.49
C LEU A 42 7.80 13.59 15.76
N ARG A 43 7.47 14.85 16.07
CA ARG A 43 8.08 16.02 15.43
C ARG A 43 9.56 16.11 15.80
N PRO A 44 10.40 16.67 14.91
CA PRO A 44 11.81 16.80 15.18
C PRO A 44 12.07 17.86 16.26
N ASN A 45 13.21 17.72 16.92
CA ASN A 45 13.73 18.67 17.89
C ASN A 45 12.90 18.88 19.17
N GLU A 46 12.06 17.90 19.53
CA GLU A 46 11.31 17.89 20.80
C GLU A 46 11.21 16.49 21.40
N GLU A 47 11.14 16.42 22.73
CA GLU A 47 10.96 15.15 23.44
C GLU A 47 9.54 14.59 23.22
N LYS A 48 9.46 13.29 22.91
CA LYS A 48 8.21 12.59 22.65
C LYS A 48 8.12 11.28 23.38
N TYR A 49 6.99 11.06 24.02
CA TYR A 49 6.65 9.77 24.62
C TYR A 49 6.28 8.76 23.53
N THR A 50 6.93 7.61 23.55
CA THR A 50 6.66 6.53 22.61
C THR A 50 6.49 5.19 23.30
N PHE A 51 5.90 4.25 22.57
CA PHE A 51 6.03 2.83 22.87
C PHE A 51 6.97 2.24 21.84
N SER A 52 8.15 1.83 22.28
CA SER A 52 9.19 1.34 21.39
C SER A 52 9.23 -0.18 21.31
N ALA A 53 9.55 -0.66 20.12
CA ALA A 53 10.10 -1.99 19.88
C ALA A 53 11.57 -1.80 19.46
N VAL A 54 12.49 -2.26 20.32
CA VAL A 54 13.94 -2.10 20.12
C VAL A 54 14.52 -3.45 19.76
N PHE A 55 15.31 -3.48 18.68
CA PHE A 55 15.89 -4.71 18.14
C PHE A 55 17.40 -4.58 18.02
N GLU A 56 18.12 -5.60 18.48
CA GLU A 56 19.51 -5.82 18.09
C GLU A 56 19.53 -6.72 16.85
N ILE A 57 20.06 -6.21 15.74
CA ILE A 57 19.99 -6.87 14.43
C ILE A 57 21.41 -7.03 13.88
N ASN A 58 21.76 -8.25 13.45
CA ASN A 58 23.04 -8.50 12.80
C ASN A 58 23.05 -8.11 11.31
N GLU A 59 24.22 -8.17 10.66
CA GLU A 59 24.37 -7.82 9.24
C GLU A 59 23.51 -8.66 8.28
N LYS A 60 23.06 -9.85 8.71
CA LYS A 60 22.16 -10.70 7.94
C LYS A 60 20.69 -10.36 8.19
N ALA A 61 20.38 -9.22 8.80
CA ALA A 61 19.05 -8.80 9.22
C ALA A 61 18.32 -9.85 10.10
N GLN A 62 19.06 -10.51 10.99
CA GLN A 62 18.49 -11.42 11.99
C GLN A 62 18.41 -10.70 13.34
N VAL A 63 17.25 -10.76 13.98
CA VAL A 63 17.04 -10.22 15.33
C VAL A 63 17.73 -11.15 16.34
N ILE A 64 18.69 -10.60 17.07
CA ILE A 64 19.44 -11.28 18.13
C ILE A 64 18.74 -11.09 19.46
N ASN A 65 18.41 -9.84 19.80
CA ASN A 65 17.70 -9.46 21.01
C ASN A 65 16.56 -8.51 20.67
N GLN A 66 15.55 -8.48 21.54
CA GLN A 66 14.41 -7.58 21.42
C GLN A 66 13.97 -7.08 22.80
N TRP A 67 13.48 -5.85 22.84
CA TRP A 67 12.89 -5.23 24.02
C TRP A 67 11.67 -4.40 23.62
N PHE A 68 10.63 -4.40 24.45
CA PHE A 68 9.43 -3.60 24.26
C PHE A 68 9.14 -2.80 25.51
N GLY A 69 8.78 -1.53 25.35
CA GLY A 69 8.37 -0.71 26.48
C GLY A 69 8.18 0.75 26.13
N ARG A 70 7.80 1.53 27.14
CA ARG A 70 7.66 2.98 27.02
C ARG A 70 9.02 3.65 27.04
N THR A 71 9.21 4.64 26.18
CA THR A 71 10.45 5.42 26.08
C THR A 71 10.13 6.89 25.86
N VAL A 72 11.17 7.71 25.99
CA VAL A 72 11.20 9.09 25.48
C VAL A 72 12.20 9.12 24.33
N ILE A 73 11.83 9.74 23.22
CA ILE A 73 12.73 9.95 22.07
C ILE A 73 12.86 11.44 21.78
N TYR A 74 13.94 11.78 21.06
CA TYR A 74 14.14 13.08 20.43
C TYR A 74 14.44 12.83 18.95
N SER A 75 13.57 13.28 18.04
CA SER A 75 13.77 13.02 16.61
C SER A 75 14.76 14.03 16.02
N ASP A 76 15.90 13.53 15.55
CA ASP A 76 16.98 14.37 15.00
C ASP A 76 16.64 14.95 13.61
N GLN A 77 15.77 14.27 12.85
CA GLN A 77 15.48 14.64 11.48
C GLN A 77 14.07 14.20 11.05
N ARG A 78 13.39 15.08 10.33
CA ARG A 78 12.14 14.78 9.62
C ARG A 78 12.44 14.68 8.13
N PHE A 79 11.98 13.60 7.51
CA PHE A 79 12.07 13.40 6.07
C PHE A 79 10.69 13.21 5.42
N ALA A 80 10.54 13.74 4.21
CA ALA A 80 9.64 13.20 3.20
C ALA A 80 10.27 11.96 2.55
N TYR A 81 9.44 11.10 1.96
CA TYR A 81 9.93 9.87 1.31
C TYR A 81 10.85 10.19 0.14
N GLU A 82 10.57 11.27 -0.58
CA GLU A 82 11.33 11.76 -1.72
C GLU A 82 12.75 12.19 -1.31
N GLU A 83 12.89 12.83 -0.15
CA GLU A 83 14.19 13.23 0.42
C GLU A 83 15.02 12.00 0.81
N ALA A 84 14.42 11.06 1.54
CA ALA A 84 15.10 9.81 1.90
C ALA A 84 15.48 8.98 0.67
N GLN A 85 14.60 8.92 -0.34
CA GLN A 85 14.87 8.27 -1.62
C GLN A 85 16.05 8.92 -2.34
N HIS A 86 16.13 10.25 -2.34
CA HIS A 86 17.26 10.98 -2.92
C HIS A 86 18.59 10.60 -2.25
N ILE A 87 18.62 10.52 -0.91
CA ILE A 87 19.81 10.08 -0.17
C ILE A 87 20.21 8.65 -0.59
N ILE A 88 19.26 7.73 -0.67
CA ILE A 88 19.51 6.33 -1.06
C ILE A 88 20.10 6.26 -2.48
N GLU A 89 19.47 6.94 -3.45
CA GLU A 89 19.88 6.88 -4.86
C GLU A 89 21.22 7.58 -5.14
N SER A 90 21.40 8.78 -4.59
CA SER A 90 22.61 9.59 -4.79
C SER A 90 23.86 8.87 -4.27
N ASN A 91 23.73 8.14 -3.16
CA ASN A 91 24.86 7.39 -2.60
C ASN A 91 25.02 5.99 -3.21
N THR A 92 23.94 5.34 -3.67
CA THR A 92 24.05 4.04 -4.38
C THR A 92 24.77 4.17 -5.73
N LYS A 93 24.56 5.28 -6.46
CA LYS A 93 25.30 5.57 -7.70
C LYS A 93 26.80 5.76 -7.44
N ASN A 94 27.15 6.41 -6.34
CA ASN A 94 28.55 6.58 -5.91
C ASN A 94 29.22 5.24 -5.52
N PHE A 95 28.48 4.27 -4.96
CA PHE A 95 29.03 2.95 -4.66
C PHE A 95 29.34 2.11 -5.91
N LYS A 96 28.55 2.24 -6.99
CA LYS A 96 28.86 1.56 -8.27
C LYS A 96 30.08 2.19 -8.96
N SER A 97 30.19 3.51 -8.97
CA SER A 97 31.37 4.20 -9.50
C SER A 97 32.63 3.87 -8.71
N ASN A 98 32.56 3.73 -7.37
CA ASN A 98 33.72 3.37 -6.53
C ASN A 98 34.33 2.00 -6.89
N LYS A 99 33.54 1.05 -7.43
CA LYS A 99 34.04 -0.27 -7.86
C LYS A 99 34.85 -0.17 -9.16
N GLU A 100 34.53 0.78 -10.03
CA GLU A 100 35.31 1.14 -11.21
C GLU A 100 36.50 2.05 -10.84
N GLU A 101 36.36 2.87 -9.79
CA GLU A 101 37.39 3.77 -9.24
C GLU A 101 38.57 3.04 -8.57
N LEU A 102 38.35 1.81 -8.09
CA LEU A 102 39.42 0.93 -7.59
C LEU A 102 40.44 0.54 -8.69
N LEU A 103 40.14 0.78 -9.97
CA LEU A 103 41.02 0.53 -11.12
C LEU A 103 41.73 1.79 -11.63
N LEU A 104 41.51 2.96 -11.00
CA LEU A 104 42.04 4.25 -11.43
C LEU A 104 43.27 4.69 -10.59
N ASP A 105 44.15 5.48 -11.22
CA ASP A 105 45.42 5.97 -10.64
C ASP A 105 45.20 7.04 -9.55
N ASP A 106 46.14 7.15 -8.61
CA ASP A 106 46.00 7.92 -7.36
C ASP A 106 45.85 9.44 -7.57
N THR A 107 46.31 9.94 -8.72
CA THR A 107 46.15 11.34 -9.13
C THR A 107 44.69 11.69 -9.44
N ILE A 108 43.92 10.73 -9.97
CA ILE A 108 42.48 10.91 -10.30
C ILE A 108 41.62 10.78 -9.03
N LYS A 109 41.98 9.86 -8.12
CA LYS A 109 41.29 9.68 -6.82
C LYS A 109 41.26 10.96 -5.98
N ASN A 110 42.31 11.79 -6.05
CA ASN A 110 42.37 13.05 -5.30
C ASN A 110 41.50 14.16 -5.92
N ASN A 111 41.29 14.17 -7.24
CA ASN A 111 40.36 15.09 -7.90
C ASN A 111 38.89 14.67 -7.76
N ILE A 112 38.60 13.38 -7.57
CA ILE A 112 37.23 12.89 -7.31
C ILE A 112 36.84 13.05 -5.83
N LYS A 113 37.80 13.00 -4.90
CA LYS A 113 37.53 13.28 -3.46
C LYS A 113 36.91 14.67 -3.21
N SER A 114 37.21 15.68 -4.02
CA SER A 114 36.57 17.01 -3.93
C SER A 114 35.16 17.07 -4.53
N SER A 115 34.68 15.99 -5.16
CA SER A 115 33.32 15.84 -5.72
C SER A 115 32.39 15.01 -4.80
N LYS A 116 32.87 14.55 -3.64
CA LYS A 116 32.15 13.62 -2.74
C LYS A 116 30.96 14.19 -1.96
N THR A 117 30.59 15.46 -2.18
CA THR A 117 29.68 16.22 -1.30
C THR A 117 28.25 16.40 -1.83
N LYS A 118 27.82 15.67 -2.87
CA LYS A 118 26.43 15.80 -3.38
C LYS A 118 25.41 14.80 -2.82
N GLY A 119 25.84 13.80 -2.05
CA GLY A 119 24.95 12.73 -1.56
C GLY A 119 24.14 13.07 -0.31
N ASN A 120 24.48 14.16 0.38
CA ASN A 120 23.86 14.59 1.64
C ASN A 120 23.13 15.94 1.52
N VAL A 121 23.05 16.51 0.33
CA VAL A 121 22.34 17.76 0.05
C VAL A 121 20.94 17.43 -0.45
N ILE A 122 19.92 17.91 0.23
CA ILE A 122 18.52 17.80 -0.21
C ILE A 122 18.17 19.06 -1.00
N PRO A 123 17.87 18.94 -2.30
CA PRO A 123 17.56 20.09 -3.14
C PRO A 123 16.18 20.66 -2.82
N GLN A 124 15.98 21.94 -3.15
CA GLN A 124 14.79 22.70 -2.80
C GLN A 124 13.49 22.04 -3.31
N GLU A 125 13.52 21.44 -4.50
CA GLU A 125 12.35 20.93 -5.20
C GLU A 125 11.69 19.72 -4.51
N ILE A 126 12.47 18.95 -3.73
CA ILE A 126 11.97 17.79 -2.99
C ILE A 126 11.91 18.03 -1.48
N SER A 127 12.40 19.19 -1.03
CA SER A 127 12.54 19.52 0.37
C SER A 127 11.19 19.76 1.02
N ILE A 128 10.93 19.10 2.16
CA ILE A 128 9.70 19.32 2.93
C ILE A 128 9.64 20.74 3.55
N THR A 129 10.79 21.42 3.63
CA THR A 129 10.90 22.80 4.14
C THR A 129 10.77 23.85 3.04
N GLY A 130 10.80 23.44 1.77
CA GLY A 130 10.85 24.36 0.63
C GLY A 130 12.18 25.09 0.46
N SER A 131 13.25 24.59 1.11
CA SER A 131 14.62 25.13 1.02
C SER A 131 15.66 24.02 0.93
N GLU A 132 16.78 24.28 0.24
CA GLU A 132 17.91 23.35 0.22
C GLU A 132 18.56 23.24 1.60
N TYR A 133 18.91 22.02 2.02
CA TYR A 133 19.62 21.79 3.28
C TYR A 133 20.56 20.59 3.21
N VAL A 134 21.53 20.57 4.13
CA VAL A 134 22.51 19.49 4.26
C VAL A 134 22.12 18.59 5.42
N VAL A 135 22.03 17.29 5.16
CA VAL A 135 21.80 16.24 6.15
C VAL A 135 23.12 15.86 6.80
N LYS A 136 23.13 15.68 8.13
CA LYS A 136 24.32 15.22 8.86
C LYS A 136 24.74 13.83 8.38
N ASP A 137 26.04 13.59 8.29
CA ASP A 137 26.60 12.34 7.75
C ASP A 137 26.13 11.10 8.55
N GLU A 138 26.02 11.19 9.87
CA GLU A 138 25.51 10.10 10.73
C GLU A 138 24.07 9.67 10.36
N ILE A 139 23.21 10.61 9.97
CA ILE A 139 21.84 10.33 9.55
C ILE A 139 21.83 9.70 8.15
N VAL A 140 22.71 10.15 7.26
CA VAL A 140 22.89 9.55 5.93
C VAL A 140 23.33 8.10 6.08
N GLU A 141 24.37 7.84 6.89
CA GLU A 141 24.87 6.49 7.18
C GLU A 141 23.78 5.60 7.78
N ALA A 142 23.04 6.09 8.78
CA ALA A 142 21.93 5.35 9.38
C ALA A 142 20.84 5.01 8.36
N THR A 143 20.46 5.97 7.50
CA THR A 143 19.45 5.78 6.46
C THR A 143 19.88 4.70 5.45
N LEU A 144 21.12 4.76 4.98
CA LEU A 144 21.68 3.76 4.06
C LEU A 144 21.77 2.38 4.71
N LYS A 145 22.14 2.31 6.01
CA LYS A 145 22.20 1.04 6.72
C LYS A 145 20.81 0.41 6.91
N LEU A 146 19.81 1.22 7.21
CA LEU A 146 18.42 0.75 7.32
C LEU A 146 17.90 0.27 5.96
N ASP A 147 18.19 0.97 4.87
CA ASP A 147 17.84 0.52 3.50
C ASP A 147 18.45 -0.85 3.15
N GLU A 148 19.74 -1.03 3.45
CA GLU A 148 20.44 -2.30 3.24
C GLU A 148 19.74 -3.46 3.97
N LEU A 149 19.44 -3.26 5.26
CA LEU A 149 18.75 -4.26 6.08
C LEU A 149 17.32 -4.52 5.58
N ALA A 150 16.59 -3.48 5.20
CA ALA A 150 15.24 -3.61 4.66
C ALA A 150 15.23 -4.45 3.36
N LYS A 151 16.19 -4.25 2.46
CA LYS A 151 16.35 -5.08 1.25
C LYS A 151 16.62 -6.55 1.57
N ILE A 152 17.33 -6.85 2.66
CA ILE A 152 17.51 -8.23 3.13
C ILE A 152 16.20 -8.80 3.70
N LEU A 153 15.50 -8.03 4.54
CA LEU A 153 14.22 -8.42 5.14
C LEU A 153 13.17 -8.70 4.07
N ARG A 154 13.02 -7.81 3.09
CA ARG A 154 12.07 -7.96 1.98
C ARG A 154 12.36 -9.23 1.18
N ARG A 155 13.62 -9.47 0.79
CA ARG A 155 14.00 -10.68 0.06
C ARG A 155 13.66 -11.96 0.82
N LYS A 156 13.91 -12.00 2.13
CA LYS A 156 13.53 -13.15 2.98
C LYS A 156 12.02 -13.33 3.03
N ARG A 157 11.27 -12.26 3.29
CA ARG A 157 9.80 -12.28 3.35
C ARG A 157 9.18 -12.77 2.04
N MET A 158 9.69 -12.35 0.89
CA MET A 158 9.24 -12.84 -0.42
C MET A 158 9.60 -14.33 -0.62
N ALA A 159 10.80 -14.75 -0.19
CA ALA A 159 11.22 -16.15 -0.25
C ALA A 159 10.39 -17.06 0.66
N ASP A 160 9.89 -16.53 1.79
CA ASP A 160 9.00 -17.22 2.72
C ASP A 160 7.54 -17.31 2.20
N GLY A 161 7.25 -16.73 1.03
CA GLY A 161 5.95 -16.86 0.35
C GLY A 161 5.02 -15.65 0.51
N ALA A 162 5.49 -14.51 1.00
CA ALA A 162 4.67 -13.31 1.00
C ALA A 162 4.34 -12.86 -0.43
N ILE A 163 3.14 -12.32 -0.63
CA ILE A 163 2.68 -11.88 -1.95
C ILE A 163 2.83 -10.36 -2.05
N SER A 164 3.53 -9.89 -3.08
CA SER A 164 3.69 -8.45 -3.34
C SER A 164 2.67 -7.98 -4.36
N PHE A 165 1.84 -7.01 -3.98
CA PHE A 165 0.98 -6.30 -4.90
C PHE A 165 1.45 -4.86 -4.97
N ASP A 166 2.22 -4.54 -6.02
CA ASP A 166 2.65 -3.17 -6.26
C ASP A 166 1.47 -2.40 -6.87
N LYS A 167 0.68 -1.76 -6.01
CA LYS A 167 -0.46 -0.96 -6.45
C LYS A 167 0.00 0.44 -6.83
N VAL A 168 -0.34 0.86 -8.03
CA VAL A 168 -0.24 2.27 -8.44
C VAL A 168 -1.38 3.05 -7.77
N GLU A 169 -1.03 4.00 -6.89
CA GLU A 169 -2.02 4.86 -6.25
C GLU A 169 -2.26 6.11 -7.10
N VAL A 170 -3.53 6.37 -7.42
CA VAL A 170 -3.97 7.59 -8.10
C VAL A 170 -4.08 8.72 -7.07
N LYS A 171 -3.42 9.84 -7.34
CA LYS A 171 -3.47 11.07 -6.54
C LYS A 171 -3.76 12.27 -7.45
N PHE A 172 -4.21 13.35 -6.84
CA PHE A 172 -4.64 14.55 -7.54
C PHE A 172 -3.82 15.75 -7.08
N ASN A 173 -3.47 16.61 -8.05
CA ASN A 173 -3.03 17.97 -7.76
C ASN A 173 -4.30 18.81 -7.60
N LEU A 174 -4.49 19.38 -6.42
CA LEU A 174 -5.65 20.23 -6.11
C LEU A 174 -5.24 21.70 -6.09
N ASN A 175 -6.13 22.58 -6.56
CA ASN A 175 -5.98 24.02 -6.37
C ASN A 175 -6.51 24.46 -4.97
N GLU A 176 -6.55 25.77 -4.71
CA GLU A 176 -7.00 26.34 -3.42
C GLU A 176 -8.47 26.03 -3.11
N GLU A 177 -9.30 25.84 -4.14
CA GLU A 177 -10.72 25.46 -4.03
C GLU A 177 -10.95 23.94 -3.94
N ALA A 178 -9.89 23.14 -3.82
CA ALA A 178 -9.92 21.68 -3.85
C ALA A 178 -10.47 21.08 -5.17
N GLU A 179 -10.23 21.78 -6.28
CA GLU A 179 -10.50 21.30 -7.64
C GLU A 179 -9.32 20.49 -8.19
N PRO A 180 -9.54 19.31 -8.80
CA PRO A 180 -8.48 18.50 -9.38
C PRO A 180 -7.99 19.12 -10.70
N VAL A 181 -6.82 19.74 -10.67
CA VAL A 181 -6.17 20.33 -11.86
C VAL A 181 -5.20 19.37 -12.55
N GLY A 182 -4.89 18.24 -11.92
CA GLY A 182 -4.03 17.22 -12.51
C GLY A 182 -4.10 15.90 -11.76
N VAL A 183 -3.65 14.83 -12.42
CA VAL A 183 -3.55 13.49 -11.86
C VAL A 183 -2.09 13.05 -11.87
N PHE A 184 -1.64 12.43 -10.80
CA PHE A 184 -0.33 11.81 -10.74
C PHE A 184 -0.39 10.45 -10.04
N PHE A 185 0.62 9.64 -10.31
CA PHE A 185 0.70 8.28 -9.81
C PHE A 185 1.80 8.15 -8.78
N LYS A 186 1.44 7.65 -7.60
CA LYS A 186 2.43 7.32 -6.57
C LYS A 186 2.80 5.85 -6.69
N VAL A 187 4.10 5.61 -6.80
CA VAL A 187 4.72 4.28 -6.83
C VAL A 187 5.60 4.14 -5.61
N SER A 188 5.53 2.99 -4.94
CA SER A 188 6.41 2.67 -3.81
C SER A 188 7.85 2.49 -4.28
N LYS A 189 8.77 3.21 -3.64
CA LYS A 189 10.22 3.11 -3.88
C LYS A 189 10.96 2.55 -2.66
N ASP A 190 12.29 2.46 -2.75
CA ASP A 190 13.15 1.95 -1.67
C ASP A 190 12.88 2.62 -0.32
N ALA A 191 12.71 3.94 -0.26
CA ALA A 191 12.39 4.64 0.98
C ALA A 191 11.03 4.20 1.58
N ASN A 192 10.04 3.90 0.74
CA ASN A 192 8.75 3.36 1.20
C ASN A 192 8.91 1.94 1.74
N HIS A 193 9.62 1.09 0.98
CA HIS A 193 9.90 -0.29 1.37
C HIS A 193 10.74 -0.38 2.65
N LEU A 194 11.68 0.55 2.87
CA LEU A 194 12.45 0.65 4.09
C LEU A 194 11.53 0.76 5.30
N ILE A 195 10.65 1.77 5.30
CA ILE A 195 9.71 1.96 6.39
C ILE A 195 8.77 0.76 6.51
N GLU A 196 8.24 0.25 5.40
CA GLU A 196 7.36 -0.93 5.38
C GLU A 196 7.99 -2.11 6.13
N GLU A 197 9.22 -2.52 5.79
CA GLU A 197 9.85 -3.71 6.38
C GLU A 197 10.12 -3.55 7.89
N PHE A 198 10.51 -2.36 8.36
CA PHE A 198 10.69 -2.14 9.79
C PHE A 198 9.37 -2.07 10.55
N MET A 199 8.30 -1.52 9.93
CA MET A 199 6.97 -1.55 10.55
C MET A 199 6.44 -2.98 10.62
N LEU A 200 6.62 -3.78 9.56
CA LEU A 200 6.27 -5.21 9.53
C LEU A 200 7.06 -5.99 10.59
N LEU A 201 8.35 -5.71 10.75
CA LEU A 201 9.18 -6.35 11.77
C LEU A 201 8.64 -6.06 13.18
N ALA A 202 8.36 -4.80 13.50
CA ALA A 202 7.81 -4.42 14.80
C ALA A 202 6.45 -5.08 15.08
N ASN A 203 5.53 -4.96 14.12
CA ASN A 203 4.20 -5.57 14.15
C ASN A 203 4.27 -7.09 14.40
N ARG A 204 5.10 -7.81 13.63
CA ARG A 204 5.30 -9.25 13.77
C ARG A 204 5.88 -9.63 15.12
N LYS A 205 6.94 -8.94 15.57
CA LYS A 205 7.64 -9.28 16.83
C LYS A 205 6.82 -8.99 18.07
N VAL A 206 6.01 -7.93 18.07
CA VAL A 206 5.05 -7.67 19.14
C VAL A 206 3.98 -8.76 19.20
N ALA A 207 3.40 -9.13 18.05
CA ALA A 207 2.40 -10.19 17.98
C ALA A 207 2.97 -11.55 18.40
N GLU A 208 4.17 -11.90 17.95
CA GLU A 208 4.87 -13.14 18.30
C GLU A 208 5.17 -13.21 19.81
N TYR A 209 5.59 -12.08 20.41
CA TYR A 209 5.95 -12.01 21.82
C TYR A 209 4.77 -12.31 22.76
N ILE A 210 3.59 -11.76 22.48
CA ILE A 210 2.38 -12.03 23.27
C ILE A 210 1.73 -13.35 22.87
N GLY A 211 1.66 -13.66 21.58
CA GLY A 211 0.99 -14.87 21.08
C GLY A 211 1.60 -16.16 21.59
N LYS A 212 2.92 -16.22 21.79
CA LYS A 212 3.60 -17.36 22.42
C LYS A 212 3.22 -17.58 23.88
N GLN A 213 2.76 -16.54 24.57
CA GLN A 213 2.29 -16.62 25.96
C GLN A 213 0.84 -17.11 26.06
N LYS A 214 0.16 -17.32 24.92
CA LYS A 214 -1.25 -17.72 24.84
C LYS A 214 -2.19 -16.78 25.62
N LYS A 215 -1.86 -15.50 25.65
CA LYS A 215 -2.73 -14.45 26.18
C LYS A 215 -3.61 -13.90 25.05
N THR A 216 -4.80 -13.45 25.41
CA THR A 216 -5.70 -12.72 24.52
C THR A 216 -4.96 -11.53 23.93
N PHE A 217 -5.03 -11.36 22.62
CA PHE A 217 -4.39 -10.26 21.93
C PHE A 217 -5.19 -9.86 20.70
N VAL A 218 -4.87 -8.72 20.09
CA VAL A 218 -5.52 -8.28 18.85
C VAL A 218 -4.58 -8.62 17.69
N TYR A 219 -5.02 -9.52 16.82
CA TYR A 219 -4.28 -9.91 15.62
C TYR A 219 -4.88 -9.25 14.38
N ARG A 220 -4.03 -9.00 13.39
CA ARG A 220 -4.43 -8.66 12.04
C ARG A 220 -4.28 -9.92 11.21
N ILE A 221 -5.40 -10.58 10.95
CA ILE A 221 -5.44 -11.87 10.28
C ILE A 221 -5.82 -11.71 8.81
N HIS A 222 -5.31 -12.61 7.98
CA HIS A 222 -5.64 -12.70 6.55
C HIS A 222 -5.66 -14.16 6.17
N ASP A 223 -6.86 -14.64 5.83
CA ASP A 223 -7.09 -16.03 5.49
C ASP A 223 -6.50 -16.38 4.10
N GLU A 224 -6.55 -17.66 3.77
CA GLU A 224 -6.15 -18.18 2.47
C GLU A 224 -7.01 -17.64 1.33
N PRO A 225 -6.52 -17.68 0.08
CA PRO A 225 -7.30 -17.31 -1.08
C PRO A 225 -8.48 -18.26 -1.29
N ASP A 226 -9.55 -17.74 -1.87
CA ASP A 226 -10.72 -18.53 -2.22
C ASP A 226 -10.40 -19.51 -3.34
N GLU A 227 -10.55 -20.81 -3.08
CA GLU A 227 -10.23 -21.88 -4.03
C GLU A 227 -11.00 -21.76 -5.34
N SER A 228 -12.30 -21.41 -5.29
CA SER A 228 -13.13 -21.28 -6.49
C SER A 228 -12.63 -20.12 -7.37
N LYS A 229 -12.24 -19.00 -6.75
CA LYS A 229 -11.67 -17.86 -7.47
C LYS A 229 -10.29 -18.17 -8.03
N LEU A 230 -9.46 -18.95 -7.33
CA LEU A 230 -8.17 -19.41 -7.85
C LEU A 230 -8.35 -20.31 -9.08
N MET A 231 -9.35 -21.21 -9.09
CA MET A 231 -9.65 -22.04 -10.27
C MET A 231 -10.12 -21.19 -11.46
N ASN A 232 -10.91 -20.15 -11.21
CA ASN A 232 -11.32 -19.19 -12.24
C ASN A 232 -10.12 -18.42 -12.80
N LEU A 233 -9.24 -17.93 -11.93
CA LEU A 233 -7.98 -17.29 -12.33
C LEU A 233 -7.16 -18.24 -13.20
N GLN A 234 -6.96 -19.49 -12.77
CA GLN A 234 -6.24 -20.52 -13.53
C GLN A 234 -6.81 -20.71 -14.94
N THR A 235 -8.14 -20.73 -15.06
CA THR A 235 -8.83 -20.89 -16.35
C THR A 235 -8.49 -19.74 -17.29
N VAL A 236 -8.50 -18.50 -16.80
CA VAL A 236 -8.17 -17.30 -17.59
C VAL A 236 -6.70 -17.30 -17.98
N ILE A 237 -5.79 -17.45 -17.02
CA ILE A 237 -4.35 -17.32 -17.29
C ILE A 237 -3.79 -18.45 -18.17
N SER A 238 -4.44 -19.62 -18.19
CA SER A 238 -4.05 -20.74 -19.05
C SER A 238 -4.12 -20.42 -20.54
N LYS A 239 -5.02 -19.50 -20.94
CA LYS A 239 -5.12 -19.00 -22.32
C LYS A 239 -3.87 -18.22 -22.76
N PHE A 240 -3.17 -17.63 -21.80
CA PHE A 240 -1.90 -16.92 -21.99
C PHE A 240 -0.68 -17.80 -21.72
N GLY A 241 -0.88 -19.10 -21.45
CA GLY A 241 0.19 -20.06 -21.23
C GLY A 241 0.69 -20.17 -19.78
N TYR A 242 0.10 -19.45 -18.83
CA TYR A 242 0.50 -19.49 -17.42
C TYR A 242 -0.21 -20.59 -16.62
N LYS A 243 0.41 -21.02 -15.52
CA LYS A 243 -0.13 -22.05 -14.62
C LYS A 243 0.20 -21.75 -13.17
N ILE A 244 -0.78 -21.97 -12.30
CA ILE A 244 -0.67 -21.95 -10.84
C ILE A 244 -0.48 -23.38 -10.36
N ASN A 245 0.41 -23.54 -9.37
CA ASN A 245 0.65 -24.83 -8.74
C ASN A 245 -0.21 -24.96 -7.48
N PHE A 246 -1.19 -25.87 -7.51
CA PHE A 246 -2.16 -26.10 -6.43
C PHE A 246 -1.72 -27.16 -5.40
N LYS A 247 -0.45 -27.57 -5.40
CA LYS A 247 0.04 -28.67 -4.55
C LYS A 247 -0.07 -28.36 -3.05
N ASP A 248 0.39 -27.19 -2.65
CA ASP A 248 0.36 -26.71 -1.27
C ASP A 248 0.42 -25.17 -1.23
N LYS A 249 0.18 -24.59 -0.05
CA LYS A 249 0.08 -23.14 0.14
C LYS A 249 1.34 -22.37 -0.27
N GLY A 250 2.51 -22.96 -0.04
CA GLY A 250 3.80 -22.37 -0.40
C GLY A 250 3.98 -22.34 -1.91
N GLU A 251 3.66 -23.44 -2.58
CA GLU A 251 3.69 -23.53 -4.05
C GLU A 251 2.64 -22.63 -4.73
N ILE A 252 1.46 -22.45 -4.13
CA ILE A 252 0.47 -21.47 -4.60
C ILE A 252 1.07 -20.07 -4.53
N SER A 253 1.56 -19.63 -3.37
CA SER A 253 2.11 -18.28 -3.20
C SER A 253 3.29 -18.01 -4.13
N LYS A 254 4.18 -19.00 -4.30
CA LYS A 254 5.31 -18.93 -5.22
C LYS A 254 4.86 -18.83 -6.68
N SER A 255 3.88 -19.62 -7.09
CA SER A 255 3.35 -19.56 -8.46
C SER A 255 2.59 -18.26 -8.74
N LEU A 256 1.89 -17.69 -7.75
CA LEU A 256 1.29 -16.35 -7.87
C LEU A 256 2.34 -15.26 -8.00
N ASN A 257 3.40 -15.26 -7.18
CA ASN A 257 4.49 -14.30 -7.31
C ASN A 257 5.22 -14.41 -8.65
N ASN A 258 5.48 -15.63 -9.12
CA ASN A 258 6.07 -15.85 -10.45
C ASN A 258 5.15 -15.32 -11.55
N LEU A 259 3.84 -15.60 -11.46
CA LEU A 259 2.84 -15.10 -12.39
C LEU A 259 2.87 -13.57 -12.46
N LEU A 260 2.78 -12.88 -11.31
CA LEU A 260 2.81 -11.41 -11.22
C LEU A 260 4.11 -10.83 -11.80
N SER A 261 5.25 -11.50 -11.58
CA SER A 261 6.53 -11.09 -12.15
C SER A 261 6.61 -11.33 -13.66
N GLU A 262 6.06 -12.42 -14.17
CA GLU A 262 6.12 -12.77 -15.59
C GLU A 262 5.20 -11.92 -16.46
N VAL A 263 4.09 -11.43 -15.91
CA VAL A 263 3.16 -10.57 -16.64
C VAL A 263 3.59 -9.12 -16.67
N GLN A 264 4.59 -8.72 -15.88
CA GLN A 264 5.03 -7.34 -15.81
C GLN A 264 5.47 -6.80 -17.18
N GLY A 265 4.87 -5.69 -17.61
CA GLY A 265 5.10 -5.06 -18.92
C GLY A 265 4.38 -5.72 -20.09
N LYS A 266 3.61 -6.80 -19.87
CA LYS A 266 2.81 -7.46 -20.90
C LYS A 266 1.39 -6.90 -20.95
N LYS A 267 0.69 -7.16 -22.06
CA LYS A 267 -0.68 -6.66 -22.32
C LYS A 267 -1.68 -7.18 -21.27
N GLU A 268 -1.49 -8.40 -20.82
CA GLU A 268 -2.34 -9.08 -19.85
C GLU A 268 -2.07 -8.71 -18.38
N GLN A 269 -1.06 -7.86 -18.08
CA GLN A 269 -0.67 -7.53 -16.70
C GLN A 269 -1.85 -7.07 -15.85
N ASN A 270 -2.57 -6.03 -16.31
CA ASN A 270 -3.66 -5.42 -15.53
C ASN A 270 -4.78 -6.42 -15.22
N LEU A 271 -5.08 -7.31 -16.17
CA LEU A 271 -6.07 -8.38 -16.02
C LEU A 271 -5.62 -9.36 -14.92
N VAL A 272 -4.38 -9.85 -15.03
CA VAL A 272 -3.83 -10.84 -14.11
C VAL A 272 -3.69 -10.27 -12.70
N ASP A 273 -3.17 -9.05 -12.56
CA ASP A 273 -3.06 -8.35 -11.26
C ASP A 273 -4.44 -8.21 -10.60
N THR A 274 -5.44 -7.76 -11.37
CA THR A 274 -6.80 -7.55 -10.88
C THR A 274 -7.45 -8.84 -10.42
N LEU A 275 -7.37 -9.91 -11.21
CA LEU A 275 -7.98 -11.19 -10.85
C LEU A 275 -7.25 -11.83 -9.66
N THR A 276 -5.92 -11.75 -9.60
CA THR A 276 -5.12 -12.29 -8.49
C THR A 276 -5.46 -11.60 -7.17
N ILE A 277 -5.61 -10.27 -7.16
CA ILE A 277 -6.05 -9.56 -5.94
C ILE A 277 -7.45 -10.00 -5.51
N ARG A 278 -8.37 -10.26 -6.47
CA ARG A 278 -9.75 -10.68 -6.18
C ARG A 278 -9.86 -12.09 -5.61
N THR A 279 -8.85 -12.94 -5.80
CA THR A 279 -8.81 -14.28 -5.19
C THR A 279 -8.45 -14.23 -3.71
N MET A 280 -7.74 -13.19 -3.26
CA MET A 280 -7.34 -13.03 -1.87
C MET A 280 -8.54 -12.78 -0.94
N SER A 281 -8.46 -13.31 0.27
CA SER A 281 -9.39 -13.00 1.35
C SER A 281 -9.18 -11.57 1.87
N LYS A 282 -10.22 -10.97 2.46
CA LYS A 282 -10.07 -9.66 3.11
C LYS A 282 -9.44 -9.85 4.49
N ALA A 283 -8.39 -9.08 4.79
CA ALA A 283 -7.84 -9.05 6.14
C ALA A 283 -8.83 -8.41 7.13
N LYS A 284 -8.83 -8.89 8.37
CA LYS A 284 -9.67 -8.39 9.46
C LYS A 284 -8.92 -8.42 10.80
N TYR A 285 -9.46 -7.72 11.79
CA TYR A 285 -8.99 -7.87 13.17
C TYR A 285 -9.73 -9.01 13.86
N SER A 286 -9.02 -9.77 14.69
CA SER A 286 -9.61 -10.81 15.55
C SER A 286 -8.68 -11.12 16.71
N THR A 287 -9.22 -11.71 17.76
CA THR A 287 -8.49 -12.32 18.86
C THR A 287 -8.03 -13.73 18.54
N GLU A 288 -8.66 -14.39 17.56
CA GLU A 288 -8.23 -15.68 17.04
C GLU A 288 -7.11 -15.50 16.02
N ASN A 289 -5.94 -16.07 16.33
CA ASN A 289 -4.80 -16.00 15.43
C ASN A 289 -4.82 -17.16 14.42
N ILE A 290 -5.14 -16.83 13.16
CA ILE A 290 -5.00 -17.75 12.01
C ILE A 290 -3.78 -17.42 11.14
N GLY A 291 -2.94 -16.47 11.57
CA GLY A 291 -1.85 -15.92 10.77
C GLY A 291 -2.31 -14.92 9.70
N HIS A 292 -1.36 -14.51 8.87
CA HIS A 292 -1.58 -13.55 7.78
C HIS A 292 -0.98 -14.07 6.48
N TYR A 293 -1.80 -14.76 5.68
CA TYR A 293 -1.39 -15.44 4.45
C TYR A 293 -0.61 -14.53 3.50
N GLY A 294 -1.14 -13.35 3.15
CA GLY A 294 -0.48 -12.44 2.20
C GLY A 294 0.90 -11.92 2.65
N LEU A 295 1.21 -11.98 3.94
CA LEU A 295 2.50 -11.55 4.50
C LEU A 295 3.42 -12.74 4.86
N ALA A 296 2.92 -13.98 4.73
CA ALA A 296 3.58 -15.19 5.20
C ALA A 296 4.02 -15.13 6.69
N PHE A 297 3.16 -14.59 7.56
CA PHE A 297 3.44 -14.48 9.00
C PHE A 297 2.46 -15.29 9.84
N ASP A 298 2.97 -16.12 10.75
CA ASP A 298 2.15 -16.87 11.72
C ASP A 298 1.56 -15.98 12.81
N TYR A 299 2.25 -14.89 13.16
CA TYR A 299 1.82 -13.91 14.14
C TYR A 299 1.94 -12.51 13.55
N TYR A 300 0.82 -11.79 13.45
CA TYR A 300 0.82 -10.43 12.95
C TYR A 300 -0.27 -9.59 13.62
N SER A 301 0.10 -8.35 13.96
CA SER A 301 -0.79 -7.38 14.59
C SER A 301 -0.38 -5.97 14.15
N HIS A 302 -1.31 -5.03 14.14
CA HIS A 302 -0.98 -3.63 13.92
C HIS A 302 -0.58 -2.97 15.25
N PHE A 303 0.68 -2.54 15.34
CA PHE A 303 1.26 -1.88 16.52
C PHE A 303 1.75 -0.44 16.22
N THR A 304 2.05 -0.16 14.95
CA THR A 304 2.88 0.97 14.50
C THR A 304 2.11 2.24 14.15
N SER A 305 0.80 2.31 14.36
CA SER A 305 -0.01 3.51 14.02
C SER A 305 -1.18 3.80 14.99
N PRO A 306 -0.95 3.88 16.31
CA PRO A 306 -1.99 4.15 17.32
C PRO A 306 -2.65 5.52 17.21
N ILE A 307 -2.07 6.46 16.45
CA ILE A 307 -2.66 7.79 16.23
C ILE A 307 -3.89 7.71 15.30
N ARG A 308 -3.92 6.71 14.41
CA ARG A 308 -4.91 6.63 13.33
C ARG A 308 -5.68 5.32 13.27
N ARG A 309 -5.36 4.34 14.11
CA ARG A 309 -6.03 3.03 14.18
C ARG A 309 -6.25 2.66 15.65
N TYR A 310 -7.50 2.41 16.01
CA TYR A 310 -7.86 2.01 17.37
C TYR A 310 -7.34 0.60 17.75
N PRO A 311 -7.24 -0.37 16.83
CA PRO A 311 -6.56 -1.64 17.11
C PRO A 311 -5.14 -1.49 17.66
N ASP A 312 -4.35 -0.58 17.09
CA ASP A 312 -3.00 -0.30 17.59
C ASP A 312 -3.02 0.29 19.01
N VAL A 313 -4.05 1.07 19.37
CA VAL A 313 -4.25 1.54 20.75
C VAL A 313 -4.52 0.36 21.69
N MET A 314 -5.41 -0.55 21.30
CA MET A 314 -5.69 -1.78 22.07
C MET A 314 -4.42 -2.61 22.27
N VAL A 315 -3.65 -2.80 21.20
CA VAL A 315 -2.36 -3.51 21.21
C VAL A 315 -1.37 -2.84 22.16
N HIS A 316 -1.26 -1.51 22.14
CA HIS A 316 -0.38 -0.77 23.08
C HIS A 316 -0.82 -0.97 24.54
N ARG A 317 -2.13 -0.96 24.82
CA ARG A 317 -2.66 -1.19 26.18
C ARG A 317 -2.37 -2.60 26.66
N LEU A 318 -2.70 -3.60 25.84
CA LEU A 318 -2.47 -5.01 26.15
C LEU A 318 -0.99 -5.33 26.35
N LEU A 319 -0.13 -4.85 25.46
CA LEU A 319 1.31 -5.06 25.56
C LEU A 319 1.85 -4.50 26.88
N GLN A 320 1.50 -3.26 27.23
CA GLN A 320 1.91 -2.69 28.52
C GLN A 320 1.38 -3.52 29.70
N PHE A 321 0.08 -3.83 29.70
CA PHE A 321 -0.55 -4.57 30.78
C PHE A 321 0.11 -5.92 31.02
N TYR A 322 0.54 -6.60 29.96
CA TYR A 322 1.24 -7.88 30.06
C TYR A 322 2.70 -7.76 30.45
N LEU A 323 3.40 -6.67 30.05
CA LEU A 323 4.74 -6.36 30.55
C LEU A 323 4.73 -6.09 32.06
N ASP A 324 3.66 -5.52 32.59
CA ASP A 324 3.46 -5.26 34.03
C ASP A 324 3.00 -6.51 34.82
N GLY A 325 2.97 -7.69 34.19
CA GLY A 325 2.59 -8.96 34.84
C GLY A 325 1.09 -9.25 34.85
N GLY A 326 0.28 -8.50 34.10
CA GLY A 326 -1.16 -8.72 33.97
C GLY A 326 -1.53 -10.12 33.45
N LYS A 327 -2.65 -10.65 33.95
CA LYS A 327 -3.27 -11.91 33.49
C LYS A 327 -3.98 -11.72 32.15
N SER A 328 -4.30 -12.80 31.45
CA SER A 328 -5.06 -12.72 30.19
C SER A 328 -6.42 -12.03 30.41
N VAL A 329 -6.82 -11.19 29.45
CA VAL A 329 -8.12 -10.50 29.46
C VAL A 329 -9.20 -11.34 28.76
N SER A 330 -10.46 -10.93 28.87
CA SER A 330 -11.58 -11.58 28.17
C SER A 330 -11.35 -11.59 26.66
N GLN A 331 -11.46 -12.77 26.04
CA GLN A 331 -11.36 -12.92 24.60
C GLN A 331 -12.62 -12.37 23.91
N GLU A 332 -13.80 -12.60 24.49
CA GLU A 332 -15.09 -12.16 23.96
C GLU A 332 -15.15 -10.63 23.84
N ASP A 333 -14.80 -9.91 24.91
CA ASP A 333 -14.84 -8.44 24.95
C ASP A 333 -13.92 -7.81 23.88
N TYR A 334 -12.75 -8.42 23.64
CA TYR A 334 -11.80 -7.94 22.65
C TYR A 334 -12.18 -8.36 21.23
N GLU A 335 -12.86 -9.50 21.04
CA GLU A 335 -13.38 -9.91 19.75
C GLU A 335 -14.45 -8.93 19.26
N GLU A 336 -15.36 -8.50 20.13
CA GLU A 336 -16.36 -7.47 19.79
C GLU A 336 -15.69 -6.18 19.29
N LYS A 337 -14.66 -5.71 20.01
CA LYS A 337 -13.87 -4.53 19.61
C LYS A 337 -13.12 -4.75 18.28
N CYS A 338 -12.66 -5.96 17.99
CA CYS A 338 -12.04 -6.33 16.72
C CYS A 338 -13.02 -6.30 15.56
N VAL A 339 -14.24 -6.83 15.75
CA VAL A 339 -15.33 -6.79 14.77
C VAL A 339 -15.73 -5.35 14.45
N HIS A 340 -15.90 -4.52 15.48
CA HIS A 340 -16.18 -3.09 15.31
C HIS A 340 -15.07 -2.39 14.51
N SER A 341 -13.80 -2.60 14.90
CA SER A 341 -12.65 -1.99 14.20
C SER A 341 -12.55 -2.42 12.74
N SER A 342 -12.84 -3.68 12.43
CA SER A 342 -12.88 -4.20 11.05
C SER A 342 -14.00 -3.58 10.23
N THR A 343 -15.17 -3.36 10.85
CA THR A 343 -16.30 -2.68 10.22
C THR A 343 -15.97 -1.23 9.90
N MET A 344 -15.39 -0.49 10.85
CA MET A 344 -15.00 0.91 10.65
C MET A 344 -13.90 1.07 9.59
N GLU A 345 -12.94 0.14 9.53
CA GLU A 345 -11.95 0.10 8.43
C GLU A 345 -12.61 -0.09 7.06
N GLY A 346 -13.61 -0.97 6.98
CA GLY A 346 -14.38 -1.18 5.75
C GLY A 346 -15.14 0.07 5.31
N LEU A 347 -15.79 0.76 6.25
CA LEU A 347 -16.48 2.02 5.98
C LEU A 347 -15.53 3.13 5.53
N ALA A 348 -14.39 3.29 6.22
CA ALA A 348 -13.34 4.24 5.83
C ALA A 348 -12.85 3.96 4.41
N THR A 349 -12.49 2.70 4.12
CA THR A 349 -12.01 2.29 2.78
C THR A 349 -13.03 2.59 1.69
N ASN A 350 -14.33 2.41 1.95
CA ASN A 350 -15.37 2.73 0.99
C ASN A 350 -15.48 4.24 0.77
N ALA A 351 -15.43 5.05 1.83
CA ALA A 351 -15.45 6.51 1.73
C ALA A 351 -14.24 7.07 0.96
N GLU A 352 -13.04 6.53 1.21
CA GLU A 352 -11.82 6.91 0.49
C GLU A 352 -11.93 6.59 -1.01
N ARG A 353 -12.41 5.38 -1.36
CA ARG A 353 -12.66 5.00 -2.76
C ARG A 353 -13.68 5.90 -3.43
N ASP A 354 -14.76 6.23 -2.74
CA ASP A 354 -15.80 7.11 -3.26
C ASP A 354 -15.30 8.54 -3.47
N SER A 355 -14.43 9.04 -2.59
CA SER A 355 -13.77 10.34 -2.73
C SER A 355 -12.85 10.36 -3.95
N ILE A 356 -12.07 9.30 -4.16
CA ILE A 356 -11.24 9.15 -5.37
C ILE A 356 -12.13 9.16 -6.62
N LYS A 357 -13.19 8.34 -6.67
CA LYS A 357 -14.12 8.30 -7.81
C LYS A 357 -14.76 9.66 -8.08
N TYR A 358 -15.18 10.35 -7.03
CA TYR A 358 -15.73 11.70 -7.15
C TYR A 358 -14.72 12.65 -7.82
N MET A 359 -13.46 12.64 -7.37
CA MET A 359 -12.42 13.49 -7.95
C MET A 359 -12.03 13.08 -9.38
N GLN A 360 -12.05 11.78 -9.71
CA GLN A 360 -11.89 11.31 -11.09
C GLN A 360 -12.99 11.86 -11.99
N VAL A 361 -14.25 11.76 -11.57
CA VAL A 361 -15.38 12.26 -12.35
C VAL A 361 -15.29 13.77 -12.53
N LYS A 362 -14.95 14.49 -11.46
CA LYS A 362 -14.77 15.95 -11.45
C LYS A 362 -13.65 16.38 -12.41
N TYR A 363 -12.49 15.74 -12.32
CA TYR A 363 -11.37 15.96 -13.25
C TYR A 363 -11.77 15.74 -14.71
N MET A 364 -12.51 14.66 -14.99
CA MET A 364 -12.95 14.34 -16.35
C MET A 364 -14.06 15.26 -16.90
N GLN A 365 -14.66 16.13 -16.07
CA GLN A 365 -15.64 17.09 -16.58
C GLN A 365 -15.02 18.13 -17.52
N ASP A 366 -13.75 18.46 -17.30
CA ASP A 366 -13.00 19.44 -18.10
C ASP A 366 -12.29 18.80 -19.30
N HIS A 367 -12.30 17.47 -19.41
CA HIS A 367 -11.60 16.70 -20.44
C HIS A 367 -12.57 15.96 -21.37
N LYS A 368 -13.80 16.48 -21.55
CA LYS A 368 -14.87 15.76 -22.25
C LYS A 368 -14.63 15.59 -23.75
N ASP A 369 -13.93 16.54 -24.35
CA ASP A 369 -13.74 16.58 -25.80
C ASP A 369 -12.56 15.73 -26.29
N GLU A 370 -11.76 15.18 -25.38
CA GLU A 370 -10.57 14.39 -25.64
C GLU A 370 -10.89 12.91 -25.88
N GLU A 371 -10.04 12.26 -26.68
CA GLU A 371 -10.04 10.81 -26.87
C GLU A 371 -8.90 10.19 -26.05
N PHE A 372 -9.22 9.10 -25.36
CA PHE A 372 -8.30 8.44 -24.44
C PHE A 372 -8.06 7.01 -24.85
N LEU A 373 -6.79 6.60 -24.85
CA LEU A 373 -6.44 5.19 -24.80
C LEU A 373 -6.82 4.65 -23.43
N GLY A 374 -7.67 3.63 -23.41
CA GLY A 374 -8.08 2.93 -22.20
C GLY A 374 -7.89 1.42 -22.33
N VAL A 375 -7.93 0.75 -21.19
CA VAL A 375 -7.85 -0.71 -21.06
C VAL A 375 -9.14 -1.20 -20.44
N ILE A 376 -9.74 -2.25 -20.98
CA ILE A 376 -10.94 -2.86 -20.40
C ILE A 376 -10.60 -3.44 -19.01
N SER A 377 -11.15 -2.85 -17.96
CA SER A 377 -10.94 -3.21 -16.55
C SER A 377 -12.06 -4.09 -15.98
N GLY A 378 -13.21 -4.12 -16.66
CA GLY A 378 -14.40 -4.87 -16.26
C GLY A 378 -15.26 -5.22 -17.46
N VAL A 379 -15.90 -6.39 -17.44
CA VAL A 379 -16.89 -6.78 -18.44
C VAL A 379 -18.14 -7.30 -17.74
N THR A 380 -19.31 -6.84 -18.17
CA THR A 380 -20.62 -7.21 -17.60
C THR A 380 -21.66 -7.32 -18.72
N GLU A 381 -22.85 -7.85 -18.39
CA GLU A 381 -24.01 -7.84 -19.30
C GLU A 381 -24.43 -6.44 -19.78
N TRP A 382 -24.09 -5.39 -19.03
CA TRP A 382 -24.46 -4.00 -19.33
C TRP A 382 -23.47 -3.31 -20.29
N GLY A 383 -22.25 -3.84 -20.42
CA GLY A 383 -21.17 -3.20 -21.16
C GLY A 383 -19.79 -3.48 -20.55
N ILE A 384 -18.82 -2.67 -20.96
CA ILE A 384 -17.43 -2.75 -20.54
C ILE A 384 -17.06 -1.56 -19.67
N TYR A 385 -16.31 -1.81 -18.60
CA TYR A 385 -15.61 -0.77 -17.84
C TYR A 385 -14.23 -0.58 -18.46
N VAL A 386 -13.85 0.68 -18.67
CA VAL A 386 -12.60 1.07 -19.29
C VAL A 386 -11.85 1.99 -18.33
N GLU A 387 -10.61 1.62 -18.01
CA GLU A 387 -9.68 2.45 -17.24
C GLU A 387 -8.75 3.17 -18.21
N ILE A 388 -8.73 4.51 -18.17
CA ILE A 388 -7.87 5.33 -19.03
C ILE A 388 -6.39 5.16 -18.62
N VAL A 389 -5.50 4.95 -19.59
CA VAL A 389 -4.07 4.69 -19.31
C VAL A 389 -3.37 5.88 -18.67
N SER A 390 -3.63 7.10 -19.17
CA SER A 390 -2.90 8.31 -18.78
C SER A 390 -3.28 8.87 -17.41
N ASN A 391 -4.51 8.67 -16.95
CA ASN A 391 -5.05 9.26 -15.72
C ASN A 391 -5.75 8.26 -14.80
N LYS A 392 -5.88 6.98 -15.19
CA LYS A 392 -6.51 5.90 -14.43
C LYS A 392 -7.97 6.15 -14.04
N CYS A 393 -8.63 7.12 -14.68
CA CYS A 393 -10.06 7.31 -14.52
C CYS A 393 -10.81 6.15 -15.16
N GLU A 394 -11.79 5.60 -14.44
CA GLU A 394 -12.59 4.46 -14.89
C GLU A 394 -14.02 4.92 -15.21
N GLY A 395 -14.55 4.43 -16.32
CA GLY A 395 -15.92 4.71 -16.75
C GLY A 395 -16.50 3.53 -17.54
N MET A 396 -17.82 3.54 -17.69
CA MET A 396 -18.54 2.46 -18.38
C MET A 396 -18.87 2.86 -19.81
N CYS A 397 -18.49 2.03 -20.77
CA CYS A 397 -19.10 2.02 -22.08
C CYS A 397 -20.25 1.02 -22.10
N ARG A 398 -21.48 1.52 -22.24
CA ARG A 398 -22.67 0.66 -22.33
C ARG A 398 -22.64 -0.15 -23.62
N ILE A 399 -23.16 -1.36 -23.57
CA ILE A 399 -23.19 -2.28 -24.72
C ILE A 399 -23.84 -1.65 -25.96
N ARG A 400 -24.86 -0.80 -25.76
CA ARG A 400 -25.57 -0.09 -26.85
C ARG A 400 -24.74 0.97 -27.57
N GLU A 401 -23.64 1.43 -26.96
CA GLU A 401 -22.71 2.38 -27.58
C GLU A 401 -21.72 1.68 -28.51
N ILE A 402 -21.58 0.36 -28.40
CA ILE A 402 -20.69 -0.47 -29.22
C ILE A 402 -21.48 -0.90 -30.46
N LYS A 403 -21.39 -0.10 -31.53
CA LYS A 403 -22.29 -0.19 -32.69
C LYS A 403 -21.79 -1.09 -33.82
N ASP A 404 -20.59 -1.66 -33.71
CA ASP A 404 -19.99 -2.45 -34.78
C ASP A 404 -20.47 -3.90 -34.84
N ASP A 405 -21.16 -4.40 -33.80
CA ASP A 405 -21.81 -5.71 -33.80
C ASP A 405 -22.92 -5.76 -32.73
N TYR A 406 -23.66 -6.87 -32.69
CA TYR A 406 -24.54 -7.23 -31.57
C TYR A 406 -23.75 -8.09 -30.57
N TYR A 407 -23.39 -7.51 -29.44
CA TYR A 407 -22.60 -8.20 -28.42
C TYR A 407 -23.46 -8.92 -27.38
N THR A 408 -23.00 -10.08 -26.93
CA THR A 408 -23.55 -10.82 -25.77
C THR A 408 -22.46 -11.13 -24.76
N PHE A 409 -22.78 -11.07 -23.48
CA PHE A 409 -21.83 -11.37 -22.40
C PHE A 409 -21.63 -12.88 -22.23
N ASP A 410 -20.38 -13.32 -22.30
CA ASP A 410 -19.93 -14.67 -21.94
C ASP A 410 -19.23 -14.61 -20.57
N GLU A 411 -19.94 -15.07 -19.55
CA GLU A 411 -19.46 -15.10 -18.16
C GLU A 411 -18.21 -15.98 -17.98
N LYS A 412 -18.09 -17.08 -18.75
CA LYS A 412 -16.95 -17.99 -18.63
C LYS A 412 -15.68 -17.39 -19.22
N GLN A 413 -15.82 -16.55 -20.24
CA GLN A 413 -14.69 -15.89 -20.90
C GLN A 413 -14.38 -14.51 -20.33
N TYR A 414 -15.27 -13.95 -19.49
CA TYR A 414 -15.21 -12.56 -19.06
C TYR A 414 -15.11 -11.59 -20.26
N ALA A 415 -15.94 -11.83 -21.27
CA ALA A 415 -15.89 -11.13 -22.54
C ALA A 415 -17.28 -10.79 -23.09
N LEU A 416 -17.37 -9.71 -23.87
CA LEU A 416 -18.47 -9.50 -24.79
C LEU A 416 -18.10 -10.11 -26.14
N VAL A 417 -18.98 -10.95 -26.67
CA VAL A 417 -18.78 -11.66 -27.95
C VAL A 417 -19.74 -11.10 -28.99
N GLY A 418 -19.21 -10.61 -30.10
CA GLY A 418 -20.00 -10.12 -31.23
C GLY A 418 -20.67 -11.27 -31.99
N ALA A 419 -21.98 -11.18 -32.22
CA ALA A 419 -22.74 -12.25 -32.87
C ALA A 419 -22.33 -12.47 -34.33
N THR A 420 -21.99 -11.40 -35.05
CA THR A 420 -21.70 -11.45 -36.50
C THR A 420 -20.20 -11.58 -36.78
N THR A 421 -19.42 -10.71 -36.14
CA THR A 421 -17.97 -10.60 -36.32
C THR A 421 -17.20 -11.62 -35.49
N GLN A 422 -17.82 -12.16 -34.43
CA GLN A 422 -17.15 -12.98 -33.42
C GLN A 422 -15.98 -12.24 -32.72
N ASN A 423 -15.96 -10.90 -32.81
CA ASN A 423 -14.99 -10.08 -32.09
C ASN A 423 -15.21 -10.24 -30.59
N LEU A 424 -14.10 -10.30 -29.85
CA LEU A 424 -14.09 -10.38 -28.40
C LEU A 424 -13.66 -9.03 -27.83
N LEU A 425 -14.45 -8.51 -26.91
CA LEU A 425 -14.05 -7.41 -26.03
C LEU A 425 -13.93 -7.98 -24.62
N GLN A 426 -12.70 -8.18 -24.17
CA GLN A 426 -12.38 -8.84 -22.92
C GLN A 426 -11.48 -7.97 -22.05
N LEU A 427 -11.33 -8.35 -20.80
CA LEU A 427 -10.44 -7.68 -19.88
C LEU A 427 -9.01 -7.59 -20.43
N GLY A 428 -8.37 -6.44 -20.28
CA GLY A 428 -7.02 -6.18 -20.77
C GLY A 428 -6.93 -5.66 -22.21
N ASP A 429 -8.01 -5.72 -23.00
CA ASP A 429 -8.00 -5.16 -24.35
C ASP A 429 -7.88 -3.64 -24.31
N GLU A 430 -7.10 -3.09 -25.25
CA GLU A 430 -6.95 -1.66 -25.45
C GLU A 430 -8.04 -1.13 -26.38
N VAL A 431 -8.68 -0.04 -25.96
CA VAL A 431 -9.77 0.61 -26.68
C VAL A 431 -9.60 2.13 -26.65
N ILE A 432 -10.18 2.85 -27.60
CA ILE A 432 -10.26 4.31 -27.52
C ILE A 432 -11.63 4.66 -26.93
N VAL A 433 -11.66 5.61 -26.00
CA VAL A 433 -12.89 6.08 -25.38
C VAL A 433 -12.93 7.60 -25.34
N LYS A 434 -14.13 8.16 -25.41
CA LYS A 434 -14.38 9.59 -25.21
C LYS A 434 -15.46 9.78 -24.15
N VAL A 435 -15.32 10.78 -23.29
CA VAL A 435 -16.31 11.06 -22.24
C VAL A 435 -17.66 11.40 -22.89
N LYS A 436 -18.68 10.62 -22.54
CA LYS A 436 -20.06 10.89 -22.92
C LYS A 436 -20.76 11.71 -21.84
N ASN A 437 -20.58 11.31 -20.59
CA ASN A 437 -21.24 11.92 -19.45
C ASN A 437 -20.38 11.74 -18.19
N ALA A 438 -20.42 12.74 -17.31
CA ALA A 438 -19.71 12.76 -16.05
C ALA A 438 -20.68 13.22 -14.95
N ASP A 439 -21.24 12.25 -14.23
CA ASP A 439 -22.27 12.47 -13.20
C ASP A 439 -21.62 12.44 -11.81
N LEU A 440 -21.44 13.63 -11.23
CA LEU A 440 -20.84 13.81 -9.90
C LEU A 440 -21.67 13.21 -8.78
N VAL A 441 -23.00 13.21 -8.90
CA VAL A 441 -23.89 12.69 -7.84
C VAL A 441 -23.77 11.18 -7.78
N LYS A 442 -23.77 10.52 -8.95
CA LYS A 442 -23.58 9.08 -9.04
C LYS A 442 -22.12 8.64 -8.92
N LYS A 443 -21.16 9.58 -9.03
CA LYS A 443 -19.72 9.30 -9.11
C LYS A 443 -19.41 8.36 -10.27
N GLN A 444 -20.01 8.62 -11.43
CA GLN A 444 -19.97 7.75 -12.61
C GLN A 444 -19.53 8.51 -13.85
N LEU A 445 -18.67 7.87 -14.64
CA LEU A 445 -18.31 8.25 -15.99
C LEU A 445 -18.95 7.28 -16.98
N ASP A 446 -19.66 7.82 -17.97
CA ASP A 446 -20.07 7.06 -19.15
C ASP A 446 -19.15 7.44 -20.32
N PHE A 447 -18.72 6.43 -21.09
CA PHE A 447 -17.90 6.62 -22.27
C PHE A 447 -18.65 6.29 -23.57
N HIS A 448 -18.27 6.98 -24.64
CA HIS A 448 -18.45 6.50 -26.00
C HIS A 448 -17.30 5.56 -26.35
N TYR A 449 -17.63 4.43 -26.98
CA TYR A 449 -16.64 3.53 -27.56
C TYR A 449 -16.18 4.04 -28.91
N ILE A 450 -14.87 4.19 -29.06
CA ILE A 450 -14.21 4.50 -30.33
C ILE A 450 -13.27 3.33 -30.57
N ARG A 451 -13.55 2.53 -31.59
CA ARG A 451 -12.71 1.37 -31.90
C ARG A 451 -11.27 1.85 -32.13
N LYS A 452 -10.29 1.14 -31.58
CA LYS A 452 -8.88 1.38 -31.93
C LYS A 452 -8.73 1.04 -33.41
N ASN A 453 -8.42 2.02 -34.25
CA ASN A 453 -8.03 1.73 -35.64
C ASN A 453 -6.65 1.04 -35.57
N ASP A 454 -6.57 -0.17 -36.11
CA ASP A 454 -5.31 -0.92 -36.25
C ASP A 454 -4.34 -0.22 -37.21
#